data_AF-A0A6I1G1F5-F1
#
_entry.id   AF-A0A6I1G1F5-F1
#
_cell.length_a   1.000
_cell.length_b   1.000
_cell.length_c   1.000
_cell.angle_alpha   90.00
_cell.angle_beta   90.00
_cell.angle_gamma   90.00
#
_symmetry.space_group_name_H-M   'P 1'
#
loop_
_entity.id
_entity.type
_entity.pdbx_description
1 polymer ?
#
loop_
_entity_poly.entity_id
_entity_poly.type
_entity_poly.pdbx_seq_one_letter_code
_entity_poly.pdbx_strand_id
1 'polypeptide(L)'
;MFDEPSPSAPRSGPPGWPNAVPPAGSPGWQVAAASWLLDLCPSEFRGYPSLRRHLVLLVWLAGHHVDAQLVALRQAYRTIRVDLADRLPEGSVEQAMTDIELEGVRLRAARRATQLIAEALENRTHAEQG
;
A
#
# COMPACT_ATOMS: atom_id res chain seq x y z
N MET A 1 30.00 -25.31 25.03
CA MET A 1 29.74 -23.94 24.54
C MET A 1 28.93 -24.10 23.27
N PHE A 2 27.61 -24.28 23.41
CA PHE A 2 26.70 -24.29 22.27
C PHE A 2 26.14 -22.87 22.18
N ASP A 3 26.42 -22.21 21.07
CA ASP A 3 25.75 -20.97 20.72
C ASP A 3 24.32 -21.36 20.32
N GLU A 4 23.34 -20.93 21.11
CA GLU A 4 21.93 -21.20 20.85
C GLU A 4 21.53 -20.36 19.63
N PRO A 5 20.95 -20.93 18.56
CA PRO A 5 20.57 -20.15 17.40
C PRO A 5 19.50 -19.13 17.81
N SER A 6 19.88 -17.84 17.82
CA SER A 6 18.93 -16.73 17.97
C SER A 6 17.73 -16.95 17.04
N PRO A 7 16.48 -16.68 17.49
CA PRO A 7 15.30 -16.85 16.65
C PRO A 7 15.50 -15.98 15.41
N SER A 8 15.73 -16.64 14.26
CA SER A 8 15.85 -15.96 12.98
C SER A 8 14.58 -15.14 12.78
N ALA A 9 14.74 -13.83 12.59
CA ALA A 9 13.65 -12.95 12.20
C ALA A 9 12.88 -13.58 11.03
N PRO A 10 11.54 -13.49 11.02
CA PRO A 10 10.74 -14.15 9.99
C PRO A 10 11.24 -13.70 8.60
N ARG A 11 11.57 -14.69 7.75
CA ARG A 11 12.14 -14.46 6.41
C ARG A 11 11.17 -13.72 5.46
N SER A 12 9.92 -13.58 5.88
CA SER A 12 8.85 -12.83 5.21
C SER A 12 8.10 -11.99 6.26
N GLY A 13 7.62 -10.82 5.88
CA GLY A 13 6.72 -10.05 6.74
C GLY A 13 5.41 -10.79 7.07
N PRO A 14 4.57 -10.23 7.96
CA PRO A 14 3.27 -10.81 8.29
C PRO A 14 2.38 -11.00 7.03
N PRO A 15 1.36 -11.88 7.07
CA PRO A 15 0.44 -12.05 5.93
C PRO A 15 -0.15 -10.71 5.46
N GLY A 16 0.00 -10.41 4.17
CA GLY A 16 -0.40 -9.13 3.57
C GLY A 16 0.68 -8.05 3.58
N TRP A 17 1.88 -8.34 4.08
CA TRP A 17 3.05 -7.46 3.96
C TRP A 17 3.42 -7.27 2.48
N PRO A 18 3.82 -6.05 2.07
CA PRO A 18 4.14 -5.81 0.67
C PRO A 18 5.45 -6.51 0.26
N ASN A 19 5.40 -7.29 -0.82
CA ASN A 19 6.53 -8.10 -1.32
C ASN A 19 7.79 -7.27 -1.63
N ALA A 20 7.63 -6.00 -1.98
CA ALA A 20 8.74 -5.09 -2.31
C ALA A 20 9.44 -4.51 -1.05
N VAL A 21 8.92 -4.78 0.15
CA VAL A 21 9.44 -4.22 1.40
C VAL A 21 10.02 -5.36 2.24
N PRO A 22 11.29 -5.27 2.68
CA PRO A 22 11.85 -6.21 3.64
C PRO A 22 11.01 -6.29 4.94
N PRO A 23 11.08 -7.39 5.70
CA PRO A 23 10.38 -7.50 6.97
C PRO A 23 10.72 -6.32 7.91
N ALA A 24 9.74 -5.87 8.69
CA ALA A 24 9.94 -4.78 9.66
C ALA A 24 11.15 -5.07 10.58
N GLY A 25 11.99 -4.05 10.80
CA GLY A 25 13.22 -4.17 11.57
C GLY A 25 14.45 -4.63 10.77
N SER A 26 14.27 -5.12 9.53
CA SER A 26 15.40 -5.54 8.69
C SER A 26 16.15 -4.34 8.10
N PRO A 27 17.48 -4.39 7.89
CA PRO A 27 18.22 -3.29 7.27
C PRO A 27 17.57 -2.79 5.96
N GLY A 28 17.36 -1.48 5.86
CA GLY A 28 16.77 -0.85 4.67
C GLY A 28 15.24 -0.93 4.55
N TRP A 29 14.53 -1.59 5.47
CA TRP A 29 13.06 -1.76 5.37
C TRP A 29 12.31 -0.43 5.27
N GLN A 30 12.71 0.60 6.02
CA GLN A 30 12.05 1.91 6.01
C GLN A 30 12.25 2.66 4.68
N VAL A 31 13.40 2.50 4.04
CA VAL A 31 13.68 3.10 2.73
C VAL A 31 12.82 2.43 1.66
N ALA A 32 12.74 1.11 1.66
CA ALA A 32 11.87 0.36 0.76
C ALA A 32 10.38 0.68 0.99
N ALA A 33 9.96 0.77 2.26
CA ALA A 33 8.60 1.16 2.63
C ALA A 33 8.27 2.58 2.13
N ALA A 34 9.19 3.54 2.29
CA ALA A 34 8.99 4.89 1.77
C ALA A 34 8.81 4.91 0.24
N SER A 35 9.65 4.19 -0.51
CA SER A 35 9.52 4.08 -1.96
C SER A 35 8.19 3.44 -2.35
N TRP A 36 7.82 2.32 -1.73
CA TRP A 36 6.57 1.63 -1.99
C TRP A 36 5.33 2.48 -1.67
N LEU A 37 5.33 3.23 -0.56
CA LEU A 37 4.24 4.14 -0.21
C LEU A 37 4.12 5.31 -1.20
N LEU A 38 5.24 5.84 -1.69
CA LEU A 38 5.24 6.88 -2.72
C LEU A 38 4.68 6.39 -4.06
N ASP A 39 4.82 5.09 -4.38
CA ASP A 39 4.20 4.49 -5.57
C ASP A 39 2.66 4.41 -5.47
N LEU A 40 2.09 4.52 -4.27
CA LEU A 40 0.63 4.58 -4.04
C LEU A 40 0.06 6.00 -4.09
N CYS A 41 0.93 7.00 -4.18
CA CYS A 41 0.60 8.42 -4.08
C CYS A 41 0.80 9.14 -5.41
N PRO A 42 0.31 10.40 -5.55
CA PRO A 42 0.67 11.26 -6.67
C PRO A 42 2.18 11.40 -6.83
N SER A 43 2.65 11.47 -8.07
CA SER A 43 4.07 11.45 -8.40
C SER A 43 4.87 12.60 -7.76
N GLU A 44 4.20 13.72 -7.55
CA GLU A 44 4.67 14.98 -6.99
C GLU A 44 5.17 14.81 -5.55
N PHE A 45 4.64 13.81 -4.82
CA PHE A 45 5.04 13.54 -3.44
C PHE A 45 6.53 13.20 -3.32
N ARG A 46 7.14 12.67 -4.38
CA ARG A 46 8.59 12.39 -4.40
C ARG A 46 9.44 13.66 -4.26
N GLY A 47 8.89 14.82 -4.58
CA GLY A 47 9.52 16.14 -4.46
C GLY A 47 9.36 16.80 -3.09
N TYR A 48 8.53 16.26 -2.18
CA TYR A 48 8.30 16.85 -0.86
C TYR A 48 9.22 16.23 0.21
N PRO A 49 10.22 16.98 0.75
CA PRO A 49 11.21 16.42 1.66
C PRO A 49 10.62 15.93 2.99
N SER A 50 9.53 16.55 3.46
CA SER A 50 8.83 16.15 4.68
C SER A 50 8.32 14.72 4.61
N LEU A 51 7.83 14.28 3.43
CA LEU A 51 7.30 12.94 3.22
C LEU A 51 8.38 11.86 3.27
N ARG A 52 9.58 12.18 2.74
CA ARG A 52 10.73 11.27 2.85
C ARG A 52 11.37 11.26 4.24
N ARG A 53 11.25 12.37 4.98
CA ARG A 53 11.81 12.51 6.34
C ARG A 53 10.94 11.86 7.42
N HIS A 54 9.62 11.88 7.23
CA HIS A 54 8.66 11.42 8.24
C HIS A 54 7.81 10.28 7.68
N LEU A 55 8.30 9.04 7.84
CA LEU A 55 7.62 7.85 7.33
C LEU A 55 6.20 7.67 7.92
N VAL A 56 5.99 8.08 9.17
CA VAL A 56 4.66 8.08 9.84
C VAL A 56 3.68 9.02 9.12
N LEU A 57 4.14 10.20 8.69
CA LEU A 57 3.32 11.12 7.89
C LEU A 57 2.99 10.52 6.51
N LEU A 58 3.99 9.91 5.87
CA LEU A 58 3.82 9.30 4.55
C LEU A 58 2.84 8.12 4.58
N VAL A 59 2.92 7.23 5.57
CA VAL A 59 1.98 6.10 5.69
C VAL A 59 0.55 6.58 5.96
N TRP A 60 0.39 7.64 6.77
CA TRP A 60 -0.90 8.25 7.04
C TRP A 60 -1.52 8.84 5.76
N LEU A 61 -0.74 9.60 4.98
CA LEU A 61 -1.21 10.16 3.71
C LEU A 61 -1.51 9.08 2.66
N ALA A 62 -0.62 8.09 2.50
CA ALA A 62 -0.81 6.99 1.56
C ALA A 62 -2.11 6.21 1.87
N GLY A 63 -2.42 6.00 3.15
CA GLY A 63 -3.68 5.40 3.58
C GLY A 63 -4.90 6.16 3.06
N HIS A 64 -4.94 7.48 3.23
CA HIS A 64 -6.01 8.34 2.70
C HIS A 64 -6.11 8.28 1.17
N HIS A 65 -4.98 8.28 0.46
CA HIS A 65 -4.96 8.16 -1.00
C HIS A 65 -5.52 6.82 -1.49
N VAL A 66 -5.16 5.71 -0.85
CA VAL A 66 -5.70 4.39 -1.22
C VAL A 66 -7.21 4.31 -0.93
N ASP A 67 -7.65 4.84 0.22
CA ASP A 67 -9.07 4.87 0.57
C ASP A 67 -9.89 5.72 -0.43
N ALA A 68 -9.37 6.86 -0.86
CA ALA A 68 -9.98 7.70 -1.88
C ALA A 68 -10.06 7.00 -3.25
N GLN A 69 -8.99 6.32 -3.68
CA GLN A 69 -8.98 5.54 -4.92
C GLN A 69 -10.03 4.42 -4.89
N LEU A 70 -10.17 3.72 -3.77
CA LEU A 70 -11.19 2.68 -3.59
C LEU A 70 -12.62 3.24 -3.71
N VAL A 71 -12.87 4.45 -3.18
CA VAL A 71 -14.15 5.15 -3.37
C VAL A 71 -14.38 5.46 -4.85
N ALA A 72 -13.38 6.01 -5.53
CA ALA A 72 -13.45 6.38 -6.94
C ALA A 72 -13.73 5.17 -7.84
N LEU A 73 -13.03 4.04 -7.64
CA LEU A 73 -13.27 2.83 -8.44
C LEU A 73 -14.66 2.24 -8.23
N ARG A 74 -15.17 2.24 -6.99
CA ARG A 74 -16.55 1.81 -6.73
C ARG A 74 -17.57 2.69 -7.45
N GLN A 75 -17.31 4.00 -7.49
CA GLN A 75 -18.17 4.91 -8.23
C GLN A 75 -18.09 4.63 -9.74
N ALA A 76 -16.88 4.54 -10.30
CA ALA A 76 -16.67 4.23 -11.71
C ALA A 76 -17.37 2.92 -12.13
N TYR A 77 -17.21 1.85 -11.35
CA TYR A 77 -17.85 0.57 -11.61
C TYR A 77 -19.38 0.67 -11.68
N ARG A 78 -19.99 1.49 -10.80
CA ARG A 78 -21.44 1.65 -10.72
C ARG A 78 -22.02 2.46 -11.88
N THR A 79 -21.25 3.40 -12.44
CA THR A 79 -21.79 4.31 -13.46
C THR A 79 -21.32 4.00 -14.88
N ILE A 80 -20.26 3.23 -15.07
CA ILE A 80 -19.64 3.01 -16.39
C ILE A 80 -20.61 2.51 -17.47
N ARG A 81 -21.54 1.59 -17.14
CA ARG A 81 -22.55 1.12 -18.09
C ARG A 81 -23.49 2.23 -18.54
N VAL A 82 -23.95 3.05 -17.60
CA VAL A 82 -24.88 4.15 -17.89
C VAL A 82 -24.16 5.27 -18.64
N ASP A 83 -22.94 5.60 -18.23
CA ASP A 83 -22.22 6.77 -18.72
C ASP A 83 -21.55 6.52 -20.09
N LEU A 84 -21.15 5.27 -20.38
CA LEU A 84 -20.25 4.96 -21.50
C LEU A 84 -20.74 3.86 -22.47
N ALA A 85 -21.84 3.12 -22.21
CA ALA A 85 -22.27 2.03 -23.10
C ALA A 85 -22.47 2.48 -24.56
N ASP A 86 -23.09 3.63 -24.79
CA ASP A 86 -23.34 4.15 -26.14
C ASP A 86 -22.13 4.85 -26.76
N ARG A 87 -21.03 4.98 -26.02
CA ARG A 87 -19.82 5.74 -26.42
C ARG A 87 -18.62 4.84 -26.71
N LEU A 88 -18.71 3.55 -26.40
CA LEU A 88 -17.62 2.62 -26.51
C LEU A 88 -17.96 1.47 -27.48
N PRO A 89 -16.95 0.86 -28.13
CA PRO A 89 -17.17 -0.34 -28.92
C PRO A 89 -17.75 -1.49 -28.08
N GLU A 90 -18.45 -2.41 -28.75
CA GLU A 90 -19.02 -3.61 -28.13
C GLU A 90 -17.97 -4.37 -27.29
N GLY A 91 -18.38 -4.81 -26.10
CA GLY A 91 -17.52 -5.52 -25.15
C GLY A 91 -16.52 -4.66 -24.36
N SER A 92 -16.31 -3.39 -24.74
CA SER A 92 -15.32 -2.53 -24.06
C SER A 92 -15.72 -2.18 -22.62
N VAL A 93 -17.01 -1.99 -22.34
CA VAL A 93 -17.50 -1.72 -20.98
C VAL A 93 -17.26 -2.93 -20.07
N GLU A 94 -17.55 -4.12 -20.56
CA GLU A 94 -17.37 -5.37 -19.80
C GLU A 94 -15.90 -5.63 -19.48
N GLN A 95 -15.01 -5.35 -20.45
CA GLN A 95 -13.57 -5.40 -20.21
C GLN A 95 -13.13 -4.36 -19.17
N ALA A 96 -13.56 -3.10 -19.31
CA ALA A 96 -13.20 -2.05 -18.36
C ALA A 96 -13.71 -2.34 -16.94
N MET A 97 -14.89 -2.97 -16.80
CA MET A 97 -15.40 -3.41 -15.51
C MET A 97 -14.52 -4.49 -14.87
N THR A 98 -14.03 -5.43 -15.67
CA THR A 98 -13.06 -6.44 -15.21
C THR A 98 -11.76 -5.78 -14.72
N ASP A 99 -11.26 -4.79 -15.46
CA ASP A 99 -10.04 -4.06 -15.09
C ASP A 99 -10.23 -3.26 -13.78
N ILE A 100 -11.39 -2.60 -13.61
CA ILE A 100 -11.75 -1.88 -12.38
C ILE A 100 -11.84 -2.85 -11.17
N GLU A 101 -12.39 -4.04 -11.36
CA GLU A 101 -12.45 -5.06 -10.30
C GLU A 101 -11.06 -5.54 -9.89
N LEU A 102 -10.20 -5.85 -10.86
CA LEU A 102 -8.82 -6.26 -10.64
C LEU A 102 -8.05 -5.18 -9.87
N GLU A 103 -8.21 -3.93 -10.29
CA GLU A 103 -7.57 -2.80 -9.62
C GLU A 103 -8.12 -2.61 -8.19
N GLY A 104 -9.42 -2.82 -7.97
CA GLY A 104 -10.02 -2.83 -6.64
C GLY A 104 -9.43 -3.91 -5.72
N VAL A 105 -9.12 -5.09 -6.24
CA VAL A 105 -8.40 -6.15 -5.49
C VAL A 105 -6.99 -5.68 -5.13
N ARG A 106 -6.24 -5.13 -6.08
CA ARG A 106 -4.88 -4.61 -5.87
C ARG A 106 -4.86 -3.52 -4.79
N LEU A 107 -5.79 -2.56 -4.84
CA LEU A 107 -5.88 -1.47 -3.88
C LEU A 107 -6.30 -1.95 -2.48
N ARG A 108 -7.17 -2.96 -2.35
CA ARG A 108 -7.48 -3.56 -1.04
C ARG A 108 -6.24 -4.22 -0.42
N ALA A 109 -5.44 -4.92 -1.22
CA ALA A 109 -4.18 -5.48 -0.77
C ALA A 109 -3.19 -4.37 -0.35
N ALA A 110 -3.07 -3.30 -1.15
CA ALA A 110 -2.25 -2.13 -0.81
C ALA A 110 -2.72 -1.44 0.48
N ARG A 111 -4.04 -1.36 0.71
CA ARG A 111 -4.61 -0.80 1.94
C ARG A 111 -4.21 -1.61 3.16
N ARG A 112 -4.29 -2.95 3.08
CA ARG A 112 -3.86 -3.84 4.16
C ARG A 112 -2.36 -3.73 4.42
N ALA A 113 -1.54 -3.74 3.37
CA ALA A 113 -0.10 -3.56 3.47
C ALA A 113 0.28 -2.22 4.13
N THR A 114 -0.44 -1.14 3.80
CA THR A 114 -0.25 0.19 4.43
C THR A 114 -0.56 0.16 5.93
N GLN A 115 -1.61 -0.55 6.35
CA GLN A 115 -1.92 -0.73 7.79
C GLN A 115 -0.80 -1.48 8.51
N LEU A 116 -0.31 -2.57 7.93
CA LEU A 116 0.78 -3.36 8.52
C LEU A 116 2.06 -2.54 8.69
N ILE A 117 2.38 -1.66 7.73
CA ILE A 117 3.52 -0.74 7.87
C ILE A 117 3.28 0.25 9.02
N ALA A 118 2.06 0.79 9.16
CA ALA A 118 1.72 1.69 10.27
C ALA A 118 1.85 0.99 11.63
N GLU A 119 1.26 -0.20 11.77
CA GLU A 119 1.35 -1.06 12.96
C GLU A 119 2.83 -1.36 13.31
N ALA A 120 3.67 -1.67 12.32
CA ALA A 120 5.09 -1.93 12.53
C ALA A 120 5.86 -0.69 13.04
N LEU A 121 5.51 0.51 12.57
CA LEU A 121 6.11 1.76 13.04
C LEU A 121 5.71 2.07 14.47
N GLU A 122 4.43 1.88 14.81
CA GLU A 122 3.91 2.06 16.16
C GLU A 122 4.57 1.11 17.16
N ASN A 123 4.65 -0.19 16.85
CA ASN A 123 5.27 -1.18 17.73
C ASN A 123 6.74 -0.86 18.04
N ARG A 124 7.49 -0.35 17.07
CA ARG A 124 8.88 0.09 17.27
C ARG A 124 8.97 1.28 18.23
N THR A 125 8.10 2.27 18.07
CA THR A 125 8.09 3.45 18.95
C THR A 125 7.78 3.07 20.39
N HIS A 126 6.95 2.05 20.64
CA HIS A 126 6.74 1.54 22.00
C HIS A 126 7.96 0.77 22.53
N ALA A 127 8.63 -0.04 21.70
CA ALA A 127 9.85 -0.76 22.08
C ALA A 127 11.05 0.16 22.37
N GLU A 128 11.10 1.35 21.78
CA GLU A 128 12.15 2.36 22.04
C GLU A 128 11.91 3.15 23.36
N GLN A 129 10.72 3.03 23.98
CA GLN A 129 10.32 3.79 25.17
C GLN A 129 10.25 2.98 26.47
N GLY A 130 10.37 1.65 26.40
CA GLY A 130 10.33 0.73 27.56
C GLY A 130 11.68 0.08 27.81
#